data_AF-T0ZRW9-F1
#
_entry.id   AF-T0ZRW9-F1
#
_cell.length_a   1.000
_cell.length_b   1.000
_cell.length_c   1.000
_cell.angle_alpha   90.00
_cell.angle_beta   90.00
_cell.angle_gamma   90.00
#
_symmetry.space_group_name_H-M   'P 1'
#
loop_
_entity.id
_entity.type
_entity.pdbx_description
1 polymer ?
#
loop_
_entity_poly.entity_id
_entity_poly.type
_entity_poly.pdbx_seq_one_letter_code
_entity_poly.pdbx_strand_id
1 'polypeptide(L)'
;MEAIVTDKALKGKSFAVIIDEAHASQTGSTAAKLQTALAMSGNGKMSTLTVEELLEELQKSRVRPKNISYFAFTGTPKHSTLMLFGRPADSSRPASKSNLPQPFHRYPMRQAIEEGFILDVLRGYVPYKTAFNLAKQVGDIKRVSGKQAKRALAQWMSLHPTNVTQKVQFIIEHFHKNVEFLLDGKAKAMVVTSSRAAAVRYKKGFDRYIEKHPEYAAIRSLVAFSGNLTRKQVIHSDDERIAGEVFMVDEDEEFTEITMNPEVAGQDLRLAFERPEYRVMLVADKFQTGFDQPKLVAMYIDKKIANDVEIVQTFSRLNRKAPGKDEIFI
;
A
#
# COMPACT_ATOMS: atom_id res chain seq x y z
N MET A 1 17.99 -18.80 -13.63
CA MET A 1 17.06 -19.83 -14.16
C MET A 1 17.82 -20.89 -14.92
N GLU A 2 18.54 -20.55 -15.99
CA GLU A 2 19.45 -21.49 -16.68
C GLU A 2 20.44 -22.16 -15.73
N ALA A 3 21.05 -21.41 -14.80
CA ALA A 3 21.95 -21.97 -13.78
C ALA A 3 21.33 -23.08 -12.90
N ILE A 4 20.00 -23.07 -12.70
CA ILE A 4 19.30 -24.11 -11.93
C ILE A 4 19.07 -25.36 -12.79
N VAL A 5 18.83 -25.16 -14.10
CA VAL A 5 18.55 -26.23 -15.06
C VAL A 5 19.84 -26.97 -15.44
N THR A 6 20.96 -26.25 -15.54
CA THR A 6 22.25 -26.80 -16.01
C THR A 6 23.13 -27.35 -14.88
N ASP A 7 22.79 -27.09 -13.62
CA ASP A 7 23.51 -27.63 -12.47
C ASP A 7 23.24 -29.13 -12.29
N LYS A 8 24.25 -29.93 -12.62
CA LYS A 8 24.21 -31.39 -12.51
C LYS A 8 24.02 -31.88 -11.07
N ALA A 9 24.37 -31.08 -10.05
CA ALA A 9 24.21 -31.42 -8.64
C ALA A 9 22.74 -31.34 -8.16
N LEU A 10 21.86 -30.69 -8.92
CA LEU A 10 20.43 -30.54 -8.62
C LEU A 10 19.57 -31.64 -9.24
N LYS A 11 20.12 -32.42 -10.17
CA LYS A 11 19.42 -33.50 -10.87
C LYS A 11 18.89 -34.56 -9.90
N GLY A 12 17.61 -34.89 -10.01
CA GLY A 12 16.96 -35.92 -9.19
C GLY A 12 16.66 -35.52 -7.75
N LYS A 13 16.94 -34.27 -7.35
CA LYS A 13 16.59 -33.77 -6.01
C LYS A 13 15.11 -33.38 -5.92
N SER A 14 14.62 -33.39 -4.69
CA SER A 14 13.30 -32.85 -4.34
C SER A 14 13.43 -31.43 -3.80
N PHE A 15 12.49 -30.56 -4.18
CA PHE A 15 12.51 -29.14 -3.88
C PHE A 15 11.25 -28.72 -3.12
N ALA A 16 11.43 -27.79 -2.18
CA ALA A 16 10.34 -27.05 -1.56
C ALA A 16 10.43 -25.58 -2.02
N VAL A 17 9.35 -25.06 -2.60
CA VAL A 17 9.25 -23.67 -3.05
C VAL A 17 8.29 -22.95 -2.11
N ILE A 18 8.83 -21.97 -1.38
CA ILE A 18 8.05 -21.10 -0.49
C ILE A 18 7.81 -19.78 -1.21
N ILE A 19 6.55 -19.39 -1.33
CA ILE A 19 6.11 -18.16 -2.00
C ILE A 19 5.39 -17.31 -0.96
N ASP A 20 5.94 -16.13 -0.71
CA ASP A 20 5.28 -15.09 0.08
C ASP A 20 4.47 -14.16 -0.83
N GLU A 21 3.35 -13.66 -0.34
CA GLU A 21 2.40 -12.80 -1.07
C GLU A 21 2.01 -13.31 -2.46
N ALA A 22 1.50 -14.54 -2.53
CA ALA A 22 1.13 -15.20 -3.78
C ALA A 22 -0.06 -14.50 -4.50
N HIS A 23 0.26 -13.51 -5.35
CA HIS A 23 -0.68 -12.78 -6.22
C HIS A 23 -0.43 -13.10 -7.69
N ALA A 24 -1.49 -13.08 -8.49
CA ALA A 24 -1.42 -13.49 -9.90
C ALA A 24 -0.51 -12.59 -10.78
N SER A 25 -0.23 -11.34 -10.39
CA SER A 25 0.35 -10.34 -11.29
C SER A 25 1.89 -10.25 -11.32
N GLN A 26 2.62 -10.62 -10.25
CA GLN A 26 4.09 -10.59 -10.26
C GLN A 26 4.73 -11.93 -9.90
N THR A 27 4.16 -12.67 -8.96
CA THR A 27 4.68 -14.00 -8.60
C THR A 27 4.26 -15.09 -9.58
N GLY A 28 3.19 -14.88 -10.37
CA GLY A 28 2.69 -15.89 -11.31
C GLY A 28 3.69 -16.27 -12.41
N SER A 29 4.29 -15.30 -13.08
CA SER A 29 5.25 -15.56 -14.17
C SER A 29 6.59 -16.08 -13.66
N THR A 30 7.10 -15.54 -12.55
CA THR A 30 8.37 -15.99 -11.93
C THR A 30 8.23 -17.37 -11.30
N ALA A 31 7.14 -17.63 -10.57
CA ALA A 31 6.88 -18.95 -10.01
C ALA A 31 6.70 -19.96 -11.13
N ALA A 32 5.89 -19.67 -12.15
CA ALA A 32 5.69 -20.55 -13.29
C ALA A 32 7.02 -20.82 -14.03
N LYS A 33 7.87 -19.80 -14.24
CA LYS A 33 9.22 -19.98 -14.80
C LYS A 33 10.05 -20.90 -13.91
N LEU A 34 10.00 -20.72 -12.58
CA LEU A 34 10.68 -21.58 -11.60
C LEU A 34 10.18 -23.02 -11.66
N GLN A 35 8.87 -23.24 -11.84
CA GLN A 35 8.30 -24.57 -12.06
C GLN A 35 8.92 -25.23 -13.29
N THR A 36 9.00 -24.51 -14.41
CA THR A 36 9.64 -24.96 -15.64
C THR A 36 11.10 -25.37 -15.40
N ALA A 37 11.91 -24.51 -14.79
CA ALA A 37 13.33 -24.82 -14.57
C ALA A 37 13.54 -26.05 -13.66
N LEU A 38 12.77 -26.14 -12.57
CA LEU A 38 12.90 -27.25 -11.62
C LEU A 38 12.33 -28.58 -12.20
N ALA A 39 11.29 -28.52 -13.01
CA ALA A 39 10.76 -29.68 -13.73
C ALA A 39 11.77 -30.21 -14.75
N MET A 40 12.48 -29.32 -15.47
CA MET A 40 13.52 -29.68 -16.43
C MET A 40 14.73 -30.35 -15.76
N SER A 41 15.12 -29.93 -14.56
CA SER A 41 16.21 -30.58 -13.79
C SER A 41 15.87 -32.01 -13.36
N GLY A 42 14.58 -32.33 -13.20
CA GLY A 42 14.11 -33.64 -12.74
C GLY A 42 14.03 -34.73 -13.81
N ASN A 43 13.72 -34.39 -15.08
CA ASN A 43 13.17 -35.39 -16.00
C ASN A 43 14.09 -35.91 -17.12
N GLY A 44 15.33 -35.43 -17.28
CA GLY A 44 16.36 -36.05 -18.14
C GLY A 44 16.06 -36.21 -19.64
N LYS A 45 14.82 -35.96 -20.09
CA LYS A 45 14.41 -35.88 -21.49
C LYS A 45 14.34 -34.41 -21.87
N MET A 46 15.31 -33.99 -22.68
CA MET A 46 15.14 -32.80 -23.50
C MET A 46 13.98 -33.03 -24.46
N SER A 47 13.03 -32.12 -24.51
CA SER A 47 12.12 -32.00 -25.65
C SER A 47 11.82 -30.53 -25.89
N THR A 48 12.64 -29.93 -26.76
CA THR A 48 12.30 -28.98 -27.85
C THR A 48 11.33 -27.80 -27.63
N LEU A 49 10.82 -27.58 -26.44
CA LEU A 49 9.87 -26.52 -26.12
C LEU A 49 10.62 -25.33 -25.51
N THR A 50 10.24 -24.13 -25.93
CA THR A 50 10.67 -22.89 -25.29
C THR A 50 10.09 -22.78 -23.88
N VAL A 51 10.69 -21.94 -23.03
CA VAL A 51 10.21 -21.72 -21.65
C VAL A 51 8.74 -21.27 -21.65
N GLU A 52 8.36 -20.45 -22.63
CA GLU A 52 7.02 -19.94 -22.88
C GLU A 52 6.01 -21.03 -23.26
N GLU A 53 6.38 -21.97 -24.13
CA GLU A 53 5.51 -23.09 -24.52
C GLU A 53 5.29 -24.08 -23.37
N LEU A 54 6.33 -24.35 -22.57
CA LEU A 54 6.21 -25.22 -21.39
C LEU A 54 5.39 -24.55 -20.27
N LEU A 55 5.49 -23.23 -20.12
CA LEU A 55 4.65 -22.44 -19.22
C LEU A 55 3.17 -22.57 -19.59
N GLU A 56 2.85 -22.45 -20.86
CA GLU A 56 1.49 -22.69 -21.35
C GLU A 56 1.05 -24.14 -21.11
N GLU A 57 1.92 -25.11 -21.35
CA GLU A 57 1.61 -26.52 -21.18
C GLU A 57 1.45 -26.92 -19.70
N LEU A 58 2.21 -26.34 -18.77
CA LEU A 58 2.03 -26.51 -17.32
C LEU A 58 0.74 -25.83 -16.83
N GLN A 59 0.43 -24.64 -17.35
CA GLN A 59 -0.84 -23.97 -17.07
C GLN A 59 -2.04 -24.75 -17.62
N LYS A 60 -1.91 -25.36 -18.80
CA LYS A 60 -2.94 -26.18 -19.45
C LYS A 60 -3.09 -27.56 -18.80
N SER A 61 -1.98 -28.23 -18.47
CA SER A 61 -1.98 -29.61 -17.93
C SER A 61 -2.34 -29.66 -16.46
N ARG A 62 -2.07 -28.60 -15.67
CA ARG A 62 -2.23 -28.57 -14.21
C ARG A 62 -1.52 -29.71 -13.47
N VAL A 63 -0.62 -30.44 -14.14
CA VAL A 63 0.11 -31.56 -13.54
C VAL A 63 1.31 -31.00 -12.79
N ARG A 64 1.30 -31.13 -11.46
CA ARG A 64 2.42 -30.69 -10.62
C ARG A 64 3.59 -31.68 -10.74
N PRO A 65 4.84 -31.21 -10.87
CA PRO A 65 6.02 -32.08 -10.84
C PRO A 65 6.09 -32.86 -9.53
N LYS A 66 6.38 -34.16 -9.58
CA LYS A 66 6.42 -35.04 -8.39
C LYS A 66 7.55 -34.70 -7.42
N ASN A 67 8.60 -34.02 -7.89
CA ASN A 67 9.77 -33.65 -7.10
C ASN A 67 9.69 -32.22 -6.53
N ILE A 68 8.55 -31.54 -6.62
CA ILE A 68 8.40 -30.16 -6.10
C ILE A 68 7.16 -30.03 -5.22
N SER A 69 7.37 -29.52 -4.01
CA SER A 69 6.31 -29.10 -3.10
C SER A 69 6.20 -27.57 -3.06
N TYR A 70 4.99 -27.03 -3.22
CA TYR A 70 4.74 -25.59 -3.19
C TYR A 70 4.02 -25.20 -1.90
N PHE A 71 4.55 -24.17 -1.23
CA PHE A 71 3.97 -23.56 -0.04
C PHE A 71 3.75 -22.08 -0.34
N ALA A 72 2.51 -21.71 -0.63
CA ALA A 72 2.15 -20.34 -0.97
C ALA A 72 1.38 -19.69 0.18
N PHE A 73 1.86 -18.54 0.63
CA PHE A 73 1.24 -17.70 1.66
C PHE A 73 0.67 -16.44 1.02
N THR A 74 -0.51 -16.04 1.44
CA THR A 74 -1.16 -14.80 0.96
C THR A 74 -2.22 -14.36 1.96
N GLY A 75 -2.32 -13.05 2.19
CA GLY A 75 -3.39 -12.46 3.01
C GLY A 75 -4.71 -12.27 2.24
N THR A 76 -4.66 -12.27 0.90
CA THR A 76 -5.80 -11.94 0.04
C THR A 76 -5.89 -12.90 -1.15
N PRO A 77 -6.23 -14.19 -0.91
CA PRO A 77 -6.25 -15.20 -1.95
C PRO A 77 -7.30 -14.89 -3.02
N LYS A 78 -6.88 -14.88 -4.29
CA LYS A 78 -7.79 -14.83 -5.45
C LYS A 78 -8.15 -16.23 -5.93
N HIS A 79 -9.23 -16.35 -6.70
CA HIS A 79 -9.62 -17.62 -7.31
C HIS A 79 -8.47 -18.25 -8.10
N SER A 80 -7.73 -17.47 -8.90
CA SER A 80 -6.55 -17.95 -9.63
C SER A 80 -5.44 -18.47 -8.72
N THR A 81 -5.17 -17.80 -7.59
CA THR A 81 -4.20 -18.26 -6.58
C THR A 81 -4.62 -19.62 -6.02
N LEU A 82 -5.90 -19.79 -5.68
CA LEU A 82 -6.43 -21.07 -5.18
C LEU A 82 -6.37 -22.17 -6.24
N MET A 83 -6.68 -21.85 -7.50
CA MET A 83 -6.57 -22.80 -8.61
C MET A 83 -5.12 -23.29 -8.82
N LEU A 84 -4.13 -22.43 -8.59
CA LEU A 84 -2.72 -22.77 -8.75
C LEU A 84 -2.14 -23.50 -7.54
N PHE A 85 -2.43 -23.03 -6.32
CA PHE A 85 -1.73 -23.46 -5.09
C PHE A 85 -2.62 -24.18 -4.08
N GLY A 86 -3.93 -24.05 -4.19
CA GLY A 86 -4.90 -24.72 -3.31
C GLY A 86 -4.86 -26.24 -3.43
N ARG A 87 -5.56 -26.89 -2.50
CA ARG A 87 -5.80 -28.34 -2.48
C ARG A 87 -7.29 -28.59 -2.72
N PRO A 88 -7.66 -29.49 -3.63
CA PRO A 88 -9.06 -29.91 -3.74
C PRO A 88 -9.54 -30.47 -2.40
N ALA A 89 -10.82 -30.29 -2.08
CA ALA A 89 -11.41 -30.81 -0.84
C ALA A 89 -11.35 -32.35 -0.82
N ASP A 90 -11.58 -32.98 -1.97
CA ASP A 90 -11.34 -34.41 -2.19
C ASP A 90 -10.09 -34.59 -3.06
N SER A 91 -9.02 -35.09 -2.44
CA SER A 91 -7.72 -35.30 -3.10
C SER A 91 -7.75 -36.42 -4.15
N SER A 92 -8.76 -37.30 -4.14
CA SER A 92 -8.89 -38.38 -5.12
C SER A 92 -9.48 -37.89 -6.45
N ARG A 93 -10.07 -36.69 -6.47
CA ARG A 93 -10.74 -36.11 -7.65
C ARG A 93 -9.98 -34.88 -8.16
N PRO A 94 -9.97 -34.63 -9.48
CA PRO A 94 -9.35 -33.42 -10.01
C PRO A 94 -10.10 -32.16 -9.57
N ALA A 95 -9.41 -31.03 -9.62
CA ALA A 95 -10.00 -29.72 -9.34
C ALA A 95 -11.11 -29.39 -10.37
N SER A 96 -12.30 -29.08 -9.88
CA SER A 96 -13.47 -28.77 -10.70
C SER A 96 -14.39 -27.78 -9.99
N LYS A 97 -15.48 -27.35 -10.64
CA LYS A 97 -16.51 -26.51 -10.00
C LYS A 97 -17.13 -27.18 -8.76
N SER A 98 -17.18 -28.51 -8.71
CA SER A 98 -17.71 -29.29 -7.58
C SER A 98 -16.62 -29.79 -6.63
N ASN A 99 -15.34 -29.59 -6.95
CA ASN A 99 -14.19 -29.92 -6.11
C ASN A 99 -13.18 -28.77 -6.15
N LEU A 100 -13.62 -27.61 -5.66
CA LEU A 100 -12.86 -26.37 -5.73
C LEU A 100 -11.62 -26.46 -4.85
N PRO A 101 -10.44 -26.05 -5.34
CA PRO A 101 -9.26 -25.92 -4.52
C PRO A 101 -9.44 -24.90 -3.38
N GLN A 102 -8.97 -25.25 -2.19
CA GLN A 102 -9.02 -24.42 -0.99
C GLN A 102 -7.63 -24.29 -0.34
N PRO A 103 -7.42 -23.28 0.52
CA PRO A 103 -6.21 -23.21 1.33
C PRO A 103 -6.08 -24.46 2.21
N PHE A 104 -4.85 -24.96 2.40
CA PHE A 104 -4.60 -26.05 3.33
C PHE A 104 -4.79 -25.63 4.79
N HIS A 105 -4.64 -24.32 5.06
CA HIS A 105 -4.87 -23.69 6.35
C HIS A 105 -5.36 -22.26 6.12
N ARG A 106 -6.19 -21.73 7.03
CA ARG A 106 -6.68 -20.36 6.99
C ARG A 106 -6.65 -19.75 8.38
N TYR A 107 -5.94 -18.65 8.53
CA TYR A 107 -5.93 -17.82 9.74
C TYR A 107 -6.52 -16.45 9.40
N PRO A 108 -7.80 -16.19 9.71
CA PRO A 108 -8.50 -14.99 9.26
C PRO A 108 -8.10 -13.75 10.09
N MET A 109 -8.17 -12.58 9.45
CA MET A 109 -7.88 -11.30 10.11
C MET A 109 -8.73 -11.06 11.36
N ARG A 110 -10.01 -11.48 11.35
CA ARG A 110 -10.89 -11.40 12.52
C ARG A 110 -10.30 -12.12 13.74
N GLN A 111 -9.82 -13.34 13.55
CA GLN A 111 -9.21 -14.13 14.63
C GLN A 111 -7.94 -13.44 15.13
N ALA A 112 -7.11 -12.91 14.23
CA ALA A 112 -5.91 -12.16 14.62
C ALA A 112 -6.23 -10.88 15.42
N ILE A 113 -7.38 -10.25 15.18
CA ILE A 113 -7.88 -9.10 15.96
C ILE A 113 -8.39 -9.57 17.34
N GLU A 114 -9.20 -10.63 17.37
CA GLU A 114 -9.80 -11.20 18.60
C GLU A 114 -8.73 -11.72 19.58
N GLU A 115 -7.69 -12.36 19.05
CA GLU A 115 -6.51 -12.80 19.80
C GLU A 115 -5.54 -11.65 20.10
N GLY A 116 -5.83 -10.46 19.57
CA GLY A 116 -5.08 -9.24 19.79
C GLY A 116 -3.72 -9.22 19.12
N PHE A 117 -3.43 -10.03 18.10
CA PHE A 117 -2.16 -9.97 17.33
C PHE A 117 -2.03 -8.73 16.44
N ILE A 118 -3.15 -8.18 15.98
CA ILE A 118 -3.23 -6.95 15.18
C ILE A 118 -4.38 -6.06 15.67
N LEU A 119 -4.36 -4.78 15.28
CA LEU A 119 -5.41 -3.82 15.59
C LEU A 119 -6.58 -3.91 14.60
N ASP A 120 -7.78 -3.64 15.08
CA ASP A 120 -8.98 -3.44 14.26
C ASP A 120 -8.98 -2.04 13.63
N VAL A 121 -8.42 -1.94 12.43
CA VAL A 121 -8.21 -0.66 11.73
C VAL A 121 -9.49 0.09 11.37
N LEU A 122 -10.62 -0.62 11.29
CA LEU A 122 -11.90 -0.02 10.90
C LEU A 122 -12.53 0.82 12.02
N ARG A 123 -12.06 0.68 13.27
CA ARG A 123 -12.49 1.56 14.37
C ARG A 123 -12.09 3.02 14.17
N GLY A 124 -11.02 3.24 13.42
CA GLY A 124 -10.53 4.57 13.07
C GLY A 124 -11.12 5.16 11.79
N TYR A 125 -12.01 4.43 11.10
CA TYR A 125 -12.50 4.81 9.77
C TYR A 125 -13.59 5.88 9.84
N VAL A 126 -13.30 7.07 9.31
CA VAL A 126 -14.26 8.17 9.25
C VAL A 126 -14.34 8.73 7.83
N PRO A 127 -15.44 8.47 7.09
CA PRO A 127 -15.64 9.09 5.79
C PRO A 127 -15.61 10.62 5.89
N TYR A 128 -14.94 11.27 4.95
CA TYR A 128 -14.85 12.73 4.91
C TYR A 128 -16.23 13.40 4.97
N LYS A 129 -17.23 12.87 4.25
CA LYS A 129 -18.61 13.39 4.28
C LYS A 129 -19.23 13.32 5.68
N THR A 130 -18.93 12.27 6.43
CA THR A 130 -19.41 12.10 7.81
C THR A 130 -18.72 13.09 8.73
N ALA A 131 -17.40 13.22 8.64
CA ALA A 131 -16.64 14.22 9.39
C ALA A 131 -17.16 15.64 9.11
N PHE A 132 -17.39 15.96 7.84
CA PHE A 132 -17.93 17.24 7.38
C PHE A 132 -19.37 17.49 7.88
N ASN A 133 -20.25 16.50 7.81
CA ASN A 133 -21.63 16.65 8.28
C ASN A 133 -21.72 16.76 9.81
N LEU A 134 -20.90 15.99 10.53
CA LEU A 134 -20.81 16.07 11.99
C LEU A 134 -20.29 17.45 12.41
N ALA A 135 -19.31 18.00 11.69
CA ALA A 135 -18.85 19.38 11.86
C ALA A 135 -20.01 20.38 11.73
N LYS A 136 -20.82 20.23 10.67
CA LYS A 136 -21.93 21.13 10.33
C LYS A 136 -23.05 21.08 11.37
N GLN A 137 -23.48 19.89 11.79
CA GLN A 137 -24.55 19.72 12.79
C GLN A 137 -24.15 20.23 14.18
N VAL A 138 -22.88 20.11 14.55
CA VAL A 138 -22.37 20.61 15.82
C VAL A 138 -22.24 22.14 15.82
N GLY A 139 -22.13 22.78 14.65
CA GLY A 139 -22.26 24.23 14.48
C GLY A 139 -23.66 24.75 14.80
N ASP A 140 -24.70 23.95 14.53
CA ASP A 140 -26.11 24.32 14.76
C ASP A 140 -26.59 24.06 16.21
N ILE A 141 -26.00 23.10 16.92
CA ILE A 141 -26.42 22.75 18.29
C ILE A 141 -25.52 23.45 19.33
N LYS A 142 -25.95 24.65 19.75
CA LYS A 142 -25.45 25.31 20.96
C LYS A 142 -25.75 24.44 22.18
N ARG A 143 -24.69 24.17 22.98
CA ARG A 143 -24.63 23.56 24.33
C ARG A 143 -24.43 22.04 24.40
N VAL A 144 -23.18 21.58 24.27
CA VAL A 144 -22.51 20.61 25.19
C VAL A 144 -20.99 20.83 25.11
N SER A 145 -20.24 20.58 26.18
CA SER A 145 -18.79 20.80 26.31
C SER A 145 -17.94 19.97 25.33
N GLY A 146 -17.16 20.65 24.50
CA GLY A 146 -16.19 20.06 23.55
C GLY A 146 -15.48 21.16 22.75
N LYS A 147 -14.92 22.15 23.45
CA LYS A 147 -14.58 23.47 22.88
C LYS A 147 -13.45 23.46 21.84
N GLN A 148 -12.60 22.42 21.83
CA GLN A 148 -11.44 22.29 20.92
C GLN A 148 -11.78 21.56 19.61
N ALA A 149 -12.44 20.40 19.67
CA ALA A 149 -12.94 19.69 18.48
C ALA A 149 -13.88 20.59 17.64
N LYS A 150 -14.72 21.39 18.32
CA LYS A 150 -15.68 22.32 17.71
C LYS A 150 -15.07 23.47 16.94
N ARG A 151 -13.91 23.99 17.38
CA ARG A 151 -13.24 25.11 16.70
C ARG A 151 -12.46 24.64 15.48
N ALA A 152 -11.85 23.45 15.56
CA ALA A 152 -11.27 22.80 14.38
C ALA A 152 -12.36 22.63 13.33
N LEU A 153 -13.45 21.93 13.65
CA LEU A 153 -14.58 21.63 12.75
C LEU A 153 -15.24 22.87 12.10
N ALA A 154 -15.27 24.04 12.75
CA ALA A 154 -15.80 25.27 12.16
C ALA A 154 -14.88 25.91 11.11
N GLN A 155 -13.56 25.82 11.29
CA GLN A 155 -12.56 26.18 10.28
C GLN A 155 -12.63 25.21 9.07
N TRP A 156 -13.16 24.00 9.28
CA TRP A 156 -13.33 22.97 8.24
C TRP A 156 -14.47 23.28 7.26
N MET A 157 -15.36 24.24 7.56
CA MET A 157 -16.52 24.59 6.73
C MET A 157 -16.18 25.47 5.51
N SER A 158 -15.01 26.12 5.46
CA SER A 158 -14.65 27.02 4.35
C SER A 158 -13.84 26.36 3.22
N LEU A 159 -13.61 25.05 3.31
CA LEU A 159 -12.74 24.32 2.39
C LEU A 159 -13.59 23.49 1.40
N HIS A 160 -13.67 23.94 0.14
CA HIS A 160 -14.20 23.18 -1.00
C HIS A 160 -13.35 21.94 -1.41
N PRO A 161 -13.95 20.72 -1.44
CA PRO A 161 -13.23 19.43 -1.56
C PRO A 161 -12.48 19.12 -2.87
N THR A 162 -12.36 20.05 -3.81
CA THR A 162 -11.74 19.79 -5.12
C THR A 162 -10.26 20.16 -5.18
N ASN A 163 -9.75 21.00 -4.27
CA ASN A 163 -8.38 21.51 -4.34
C ASN A 163 -7.43 20.79 -3.38
N VAL A 164 -6.31 20.27 -3.90
CA VAL A 164 -5.22 19.64 -3.13
C VAL A 164 -4.75 20.51 -1.97
N THR A 165 -4.66 21.83 -2.15
CA THR A 165 -4.20 22.79 -1.12
C THR A 165 -5.03 22.69 0.15
N GLN A 166 -6.35 22.55 0.01
CA GLN A 166 -7.26 22.49 1.14
C GLN A 166 -7.22 21.13 1.84
N LYS A 167 -7.04 20.05 1.07
CA LYS A 167 -6.79 18.72 1.62
C LYS A 167 -5.48 18.67 2.39
N VAL A 168 -4.42 19.32 1.88
CA VAL A 168 -3.14 19.45 2.57
C VAL A 168 -3.30 20.18 3.91
N GLN A 169 -3.94 21.35 3.91
CA GLN A 169 -4.23 22.09 5.13
C GLN A 169 -4.95 21.21 6.15
N PHE A 170 -6.02 20.52 5.71
CA PHE A 170 -6.77 19.61 6.55
C PHE A 170 -5.89 18.53 7.18
N ILE A 171 -5.07 17.85 6.37
CA ILE A 171 -4.23 16.76 6.84
C ILE A 171 -3.19 17.25 7.85
N ILE A 172 -2.51 18.37 7.56
CA ILE A 172 -1.48 18.93 8.45
C ILE A 172 -2.10 19.34 9.78
N GLU A 173 -3.21 20.08 9.76
CA GLU A 173 -3.88 20.51 10.98
C GLU A 173 -4.42 19.33 11.80
N HIS A 174 -5.03 18.33 11.15
CA HIS A 174 -5.51 17.14 11.83
C HIS A 174 -4.36 16.36 12.45
N PHE A 175 -3.27 16.16 11.71
CA PHE A 175 -2.09 15.46 12.19
C PHE A 175 -1.49 16.15 13.41
N HIS A 176 -1.24 17.47 13.32
CA HIS A 176 -0.70 18.26 14.43
C HIS A 176 -1.57 18.17 15.69
N LYS A 177 -2.89 18.34 15.52
CA LYS A 177 -3.83 18.45 16.65
C LYS A 177 -4.21 17.12 17.30
N ASN A 178 -4.12 15.99 16.59
CA ASN A 178 -4.67 14.71 17.06
C ASN A 178 -3.68 13.54 17.01
N VAL A 179 -2.67 13.60 16.15
CA VAL A 179 -1.79 12.45 15.88
C VAL A 179 -0.36 12.70 16.35
N GLU A 180 0.17 13.90 16.18
CA GLU A 180 1.60 14.19 16.32
C GLU A 180 2.16 13.83 17.71
N PHE A 181 1.39 14.05 18.78
CA PHE A 181 1.82 13.79 20.16
C PHE A 181 1.72 12.31 20.57
N LEU A 182 1.02 11.48 19.79
CA LEU A 182 0.87 10.06 20.09
C LEU A 182 2.22 9.34 19.99
N LEU A 183 2.36 8.23 20.73
CA LEU A 183 3.60 7.45 20.82
C LEU A 183 4.80 8.29 21.27
N ASP A 184 4.62 9.11 22.30
CA ASP A 184 5.62 10.06 22.82
C ASP A 184 6.17 10.99 21.73
N GLY A 185 5.28 11.54 20.91
CA GLY A 185 5.67 12.43 19.83
C GLY A 185 6.29 11.73 18.61
N LYS A 186 6.19 10.39 18.49
CA LYS A 186 6.81 9.61 17.40
C LYS A 186 5.82 9.09 16.37
N ALA A 187 4.52 9.35 16.54
CA ALA A 187 3.50 8.91 15.60
C ALA A 187 3.74 9.46 14.19
N LYS A 188 3.42 8.64 13.20
CA LYS A 188 3.60 8.94 11.77
C LYS A 188 2.28 8.74 11.04
N ALA A 189 2.18 9.39 9.88
CA ALA A 189 1.02 9.24 9.01
C ALA A 189 1.41 8.91 7.57
N MET A 190 0.45 8.38 6.82
CA MET A 190 0.57 8.13 5.39
C MET A 190 -0.58 8.81 4.65
N VAL A 191 -0.31 9.39 3.48
CA VAL A 191 -1.33 9.92 2.58
C VAL A 191 -1.32 9.09 1.31
N VAL A 192 -2.40 8.36 1.04
CA VAL A 192 -2.55 7.51 -0.13
C VAL A 192 -3.31 8.30 -1.19
N THR A 193 -2.61 8.71 -2.24
CA THR A 193 -3.12 9.56 -3.31
C THR A 193 -3.59 8.74 -4.50
N SER A 194 -4.44 9.34 -5.33
CA SER A 194 -5.05 8.68 -6.48
C SER A 194 -4.09 8.40 -7.65
N SER A 195 -2.96 9.11 -7.70
CA SER A 195 -1.98 8.98 -8.78
C SER A 195 -0.62 9.53 -8.37
N ARG A 196 0.42 9.18 -9.14
CA ARG A 196 1.78 9.74 -8.97
C ARG A 196 1.80 11.27 -9.11
N ALA A 197 1.02 11.80 -10.04
CA ALA A 197 0.85 13.25 -10.21
C ALA A 197 0.23 13.89 -8.95
N ALA A 198 -0.80 13.26 -8.39
CA ALA A 198 -1.38 13.71 -7.13
C ALA A 198 -0.34 13.69 -5.99
N ALA A 199 0.46 12.64 -5.85
CA ALA A 199 1.52 12.58 -4.84
C ALA A 199 2.51 13.75 -4.93
N VAL A 200 2.93 14.12 -6.15
CA VAL A 200 3.79 15.30 -6.38
C VAL A 200 3.07 16.59 -5.95
N ARG A 201 1.80 16.76 -6.32
CA ARG A 201 1.02 17.94 -5.92
C ARG A 201 0.84 18.05 -4.42
N TYR A 202 0.60 16.93 -3.74
CA TYR A 202 0.56 16.86 -2.29
C TYR A 202 1.90 17.27 -1.68
N LYS A 203 3.03 16.80 -2.22
CA LYS A 203 4.37 17.16 -1.72
C LYS A 203 4.62 18.67 -1.82
N LYS A 204 4.43 19.26 -3.01
CA LYS A 204 4.55 20.71 -3.21
C LYS A 204 3.60 21.50 -2.29
N GLY A 205 2.35 21.02 -2.17
CA GLY A 205 1.36 21.63 -1.28
C GLY A 205 1.76 21.58 0.19
N PHE A 206 2.25 20.43 0.68
CA PHE A 206 2.74 20.27 2.05
C PHE A 206 3.88 21.23 2.34
N ASP A 207 4.91 21.22 1.51
CA ASP A 207 6.11 22.04 1.70
C ASP A 207 5.75 23.53 1.73
N ARG A 208 4.95 23.99 0.76
CA ARG A 208 4.51 25.39 0.68
C ARG A 208 3.63 25.80 1.85
N TYR A 209 2.77 24.90 2.33
CA TYR A 209 1.93 25.18 3.50
C TYR A 209 2.79 25.32 4.76
N ILE A 210 3.75 24.43 4.98
CA ILE A 210 4.66 24.47 6.12
C ILE A 210 5.57 25.71 6.07
N GLU A 211 6.08 26.10 4.90
CA GLU A 211 6.85 27.35 4.72
C GLU A 211 6.07 28.59 5.18
N LYS A 212 4.76 28.63 4.90
CA LYS A 212 3.89 29.74 5.28
C LYS A 212 3.41 29.68 6.73
N HIS A 213 3.54 28.52 7.37
CA HIS A 213 3.04 28.22 8.70
C HIS A 213 4.14 27.55 9.55
N PRO A 214 5.13 28.32 10.05
CA PRO A 214 6.27 27.79 10.80
C PRO A 214 5.88 27.02 12.06
N GLU A 215 4.67 27.22 12.59
CA GLU A 215 4.10 26.42 13.69
C GLU A 215 4.02 24.91 13.36
N TYR A 216 4.02 24.53 12.08
CA TYR A 216 4.00 23.14 11.62
C TYR A 216 5.37 22.62 11.14
N ALA A 217 6.47 23.35 11.39
CA ALA A 217 7.81 22.99 10.90
C ALA A 217 8.34 21.62 11.38
N ALA A 218 7.77 21.07 12.45
CA ALA A 218 8.08 19.71 12.93
C ALA A 218 7.54 18.60 12.02
N ILE A 219 6.60 18.90 11.12
CA ILE A 219 5.98 17.96 10.20
C ILE A 219 6.75 18.01 8.88
N ARG A 220 7.61 17.02 8.62
CA ARG A 220 8.23 16.89 7.29
C ARG A 220 7.65 15.71 6.53
N SER A 221 7.45 15.90 5.23
CA SER A 221 6.89 14.86 4.35
C SER A 221 7.96 14.25 3.45
N LEU A 222 7.84 12.93 3.21
CA LEU A 222 8.51 12.23 2.11
C LEU A 222 7.47 11.87 1.05
N VAL A 223 7.89 11.74 -0.21
CA VAL A 223 7.02 11.27 -1.29
C VAL A 223 7.62 10.05 -1.99
N ALA A 224 6.79 9.04 -2.27
CA ALA A 224 7.24 7.80 -2.89
C ALA A 224 6.37 7.42 -4.10
N PHE A 225 7.02 7.32 -5.25
CA PHE A 225 6.43 6.85 -6.50
C PHE A 225 7.50 6.29 -7.45
N SER A 226 7.07 5.58 -8.49
CA SER A 226 7.96 5.04 -9.51
C SER A 226 7.92 5.86 -10.80
N GLY A 227 9.07 5.89 -11.49
CA GLY A 227 9.25 6.61 -12.75
C GLY A 227 9.43 8.12 -12.58
N ASN A 228 9.54 8.81 -13.70
CA ASN A 228 9.57 10.25 -13.80
C ASN A 228 8.21 10.80 -14.27
N LEU A 229 7.91 12.04 -13.88
CA LEU A 229 6.76 12.79 -14.36
C LEU A 229 7.20 14.13 -14.90
N THR A 230 6.59 14.53 -16.00
CA THR A 230 6.77 15.86 -16.59
C THR A 230 5.76 16.84 -15.99
N ARG A 231 6.05 18.14 -16.11
CA ARG A 231 5.12 19.23 -15.77
C ARG A 231 3.70 19.00 -16.31
N LYS A 232 3.56 18.64 -17.60
CA LYS A 232 2.26 18.42 -18.25
C LYS A 232 1.41 17.34 -17.58
N GLN A 233 2.04 16.40 -16.88
CA GLN A 233 1.33 15.32 -16.18
C GLN A 233 0.91 15.73 -14.76
N VAL A 234 1.53 16.75 -14.18
CA VAL A 234 1.28 17.21 -12.80
C VAL A 234 0.29 18.37 -12.77
N ILE A 235 0.33 19.26 -13.75
CA ILE A 235 -0.56 20.42 -13.84
C ILE A 235 -2.01 19.99 -14.15
N HIS A 236 -2.96 20.66 -13.53
CA HIS A 236 -4.38 20.50 -13.79
C HIS A 236 -4.96 21.77 -14.41
N SER A 237 -6.02 21.62 -15.22
CA SER A 237 -6.67 22.72 -15.94
C SER A 237 -7.22 23.81 -15.03
N ASP A 238 -7.48 23.49 -13.77
CA ASP A 238 -7.99 24.45 -12.78
C ASP A 238 -6.88 25.26 -12.10
N ASP A 239 -5.60 24.90 -12.32
CA ASP A 239 -4.46 25.59 -11.71
C ASP A 239 -4.32 27.03 -12.23
N GLU A 240 -4.78 27.32 -13.46
CA GLU A 240 -4.84 28.69 -14.00
C GLU A 240 -5.83 29.60 -13.23
N ARG A 241 -6.88 29.02 -12.64
CA ARG A 241 -7.91 29.75 -11.88
C ARG A 241 -7.51 29.92 -10.42
N ILE A 242 -6.55 29.12 -9.95
CA ILE A 242 -5.98 29.20 -8.62
C ILE A 242 -4.79 30.15 -8.72
N ALA A 243 -5.02 31.45 -8.55
CA ALA A 243 -3.94 32.43 -8.44
C ALA A 243 -3.00 32.00 -7.29
N GLY A 244 -1.87 31.38 -7.62
CA GLY A 244 -0.94 30.88 -6.61
C GLY A 244 0.24 30.14 -7.20
N GLU A 245 1.42 30.68 -6.93
CA GLU A 245 2.77 30.18 -7.24
C GLU A 245 3.05 28.70 -6.84
N VAL A 246 2.13 28.02 -6.16
CA VAL A 246 2.32 26.68 -5.56
C VAL A 246 2.59 25.60 -6.62
N PHE A 247 1.98 25.73 -7.79
CA PHE A 247 2.15 24.81 -8.92
C PHE A 247 2.83 25.49 -10.13
N MET A 248 3.52 26.61 -9.91
CA MET A 248 4.45 27.14 -10.91
C MET A 248 5.65 26.19 -10.96
N VAL A 249 5.87 25.63 -12.13
CA VAL A 249 6.84 24.57 -12.42
C VAL A 249 7.52 25.03 -13.71
N ASP A 250 8.85 25.00 -13.75
CA ASP A 250 9.60 25.35 -14.96
C ASP A 250 9.29 24.34 -16.09
N GLU A 251 9.32 24.78 -17.35
CA GLU A 251 8.91 23.92 -18.48
C GLU A 251 9.71 22.62 -18.58
N ASP A 252 10.97 22.65 -18.11
CA ASP A 252 11.91 21.53 -18.14
C ASP A 252 11.99 20.76 -16.80
N GLU A 253 11.14 21.07 -15.81
CA GLU A 253 11.19 20.41 -14.51
C GLU A 253 10.65 18.97 -14.59
N GLU A 254 11.52 18.00 -14.27
CA GLU A 254 11.16 16.59 -14.09
C GLU A 254 11.04 16.21 -12.62
N PHE A 255 9.95 15.50 -12.30
CA PHE A 255 9.67 15.01 -10.96
C PHE A 255 10.03 13.55 -10.83
N THR A 256 10.93 13.25 -9.90
CA THR A 256 11.33 11.91 -9.52
C THR A 256 11.28 11.76 -8.01
N GLU A 257 11.31 10.53 -7.51
CA GLU A 257 11.43 10.26 -6.08
C GLU A 257 12.69 10.91 -5.47
N ILE A 258 13.76 11.04 -6.25
CA ILE A 258 15.02 11.63 -5.78
C ILE A 258 14.89 13.16 -5.72
N THR A 259 14.43 13.80 -6.80
CA THR A 259 14.32 15.27 -6.86
C THR A 259 13.30 15.83 -5.89
N MET A 260 12.26 15.05 -5.54
CA MET A 260 11.25 15.46 -4.58
C MET A 260 11.62 15.17 -3.11
N ASN A 261 12.72 14.46 -2.85
CA ASN A 261 13.23 14.18 -1.50
C ASN A 261 14.75 14.46 -1.41
N PRO A 262 15.20 15.72 -1.65
CA PRO A 262 16.61 16.02 -1.87
C PRO A 262 17.53 15.65 -0.69
N GLU A 263 17.06 15.82 0.55
CA GLU A 263 17.85 15.51 1.76
C GLU A 263 18.09 14.02 2.00
N VAL A 264 17.40 13.15 1.25
CA VAL A 264 17.52 11.69 1.35
C VAL A 264 17.78 11.06 -0.01
N ALA A 265 18.27 11.86 -0.95
CA ALA A 265 18.59 11.41 -2.29
C ALA A 265 19.47 10.14 -2.23
N GLY A 266 19.02 9.08 -2.91
CA GLY A 266 19.72 7.79 -2.97
C GLY A 266 19.58 6.90 -1.73
N GLN A 267 18.90 7.35 -0.66
CA GLN A 267 18.62 6.53 0.51
C GLN A 267 17.34 5.71 0.31
N ASP A 268 17.25 4.59 1.03
CA ASP A 268 16.00 3.86 1.15
C ASP A 268 15.00 4.68 1.98
N LEU A 269 13.89 5.10 1.35
CA LEU A 269 12.86 5.90 2.02
C LEU A 269 12.28 5.22 3.26
N ARG A 270 12.35 3.89 3.36
CA ARG A 270 11.91 3.15 4.56
C ARG A 270 12.78 3.49 5.77
N LEU A 271 14.09 3.56 5.55
CA LEU A 271 15.06 3.94 6.59
C LEU A 271 14.98 5.44 6.87
N ALA A 272 14.88 6.26 5.84
CA ALA A 272 14.74 7.71 5.99
C ALA A 272 13.50 8.08 6.81
N PHE A 273 12.39 7.35 6.60
CA PHE A 273 11.13 7.56 7.30
C PHE A 273 11.15 7.09 8.76
N GLU A 274 12.12 6.30 9.21
CA GLU A 274 12.24 5.98 10.65
C GLU A 274 12.66 7.19 11.48
N ARG A 275 13.39 8.12 10.86
CA ARG A 275 13.91 9.31 11.54
C ARG A 275 12.77 10.21 12.06
N PRO A 276 12.96 10.87 13.21
CA PRO A 276 11.89 11.59 13.89
C PRO A 276 11.34 12.78 13.10
N GLU A 277 12.16 13.43 12.26
CA GLU A 277 11.79 14.62 11.53
C GLU A 277 10.79 14.35 10.37
N TYR A 278 10.78 13.15 9.79
CA TYR A 278 9.83 12.78 8.73
C TYR A 278 8.57 12.17 9.33
N ARG A 279 7.49 12.94 9.35
CA ARG A 279 6.24 12.57 10.03
C ARG A 279 5.19 12.01 9.08
N VAL A 280 5.24 12.36 7.80
CA VAL A 280 4.23 11.98 6.80
C VAL A 280 4.86 11.35 5.56
N MET A 281 4.32 10.21 5.11
CA MET A 281 4.70 9.57 3.85
C MET A 281 3.58 9.73 2.83
N LEU A 282 3.85 10.42 1.72
CA LEU A 282 2.95 10.61 0.60
C LEU A 282 3.19 9.49 -0.44
N VAL A 283 2.17 8.73 -0.78
CA VAL A 283 2.30 7.59 -1.69
C VAL A 283 1.24 7.62 -2.79
N ALA A 284 1.59 7.08 -3.96
CA ALA A 284 0.62 6.72 -4.99
C ALA A 284 0.38 5.20 -4.95
N ASP A 285 1.29 4.42 -5.54
CA ASP A 285 1.20 2.95 -5.62
C ASP A 285 2.30 2.23 -4.83
N LYS A 286 3.39 2.94 -4.47
CA LYS A 286 4.48 2.38 -3.64
C LYS A 286 4.03 2.23 -2.18
N PHE A 287 4.68 1.31 -1.47
CA PHE A 287 4.50 1.06 -0.04
C PHE A 287 3.09 0.63 0.41
N GLN A 288 2.21 0.28 -0.54
CA GLN A 288 0.95 -0.43 -0.24
C GLN A 288 1.18 -1.92 0.09
N THR A 289 2.33 -2.48 -0.34
CA THR A 289 2.81 -3.82 -0.01
C THR A 289 4.23 -3.76 0.53
N GLY A 290 4.58 -4.67 1.46
CA GLY A 290 5.95 -4.83 1.98
C GLY A 290 6.51 -3.68 2.84
N PHE A 291 5.75 -2.61 3.06
CA PHE A 291 6.11 -1.54 4.00
C PHE A 291 5.58 -1.85 5.40
N ASP A 292 6.46 -1.78 6.39
CA ASP A 292 6.16 -2.05 7.79
C ASP A 292 6.66 -0.89 8.65
N GLN A 293 5.73 -0.15 9.25
CA GLN A 293 6.04 0.98 10.13
C GLN A 293 5.13 0.92 11.35
N PRO A 294 5.58 0.37 12.49
CA PRO A 294 4.77 0.25 13.70
C PRO A 294 4.27 1.58 14.26
N LYS A 295 4.99 2.68 14.00
CA LYS A 295 4.63 4.05 14.43
C LYS A 295 3.58 4.71 13.52
N LEU A 296 3.10 4.03 12.48
CA LEU A 296 2.06 4.56 11.61
C LEU A 296 0.72 4.52 12.35
N VAL A 297 0.15 5.69 12.64
CA VAL A 297 -1.08 5.84 13.43
C VAL A 297 -2.23 6.39 12.59
N ALA A 298 -1.94 7.23 11.60
CA ALA A 298 -2.95 7.80 10.71
C ALA A 298 -2.70 7.47 9.24
N MET A 299 -3.78 7.30 8.48
CA MET A 299 -3.75 7.10 7.04
C MET A 299 -4.84 7.91 6.36
N TYR A 300 -4.46 8.92 5.58
CA TYR A 300 -5.40 9.75 4.84
C TYR A 300 -5.57 9.21 3.42
N ILE A 301 -6.81 8.88 3.05
CA ILE A 301 -7.11 8.27 1.74
C ILE A 301 -7.73 9.30 0.79
N ASP A 302 -6.98 9.72 -0.23
CA ASP A 302 -7.46 10.54 -1.33
C ASP A 302 -7.39 9.76 -2.66
N LYS A 303 -7.95 8.56 -2.63
CA LYS A 303 -8.04 7.62 -3.76
C LYS A 303 -9.34 6.87 -3.69
N LYS A 304 -9.94 6.60 -4.87
CA LYS A 304 -10.99 5.60 -4.97
C LYS A 304 -10.35 4.21 -4.88
N ILE A 305 -10.56 3.52 -3.77
CA ILE A 305 -10.09 2.14 -3.63
C ILE A 305 -10.92 1.24 -4.54
N ALA A 306 -10.27 0.47 -5.40
CA ALA A 306 -10.92 -0.21 -6.51
C ALA A 306 -11.57 -1.54 -6.10
N ASN A 307 -11.00 -2.23 -5.10
CA ASN A 307 -11.46 -3.55 -4.68
C ASN A 307 -11.12 -3.86 -3.21
N ASP A 308 -11.75 -4.90 -2.69
CA ASP A 308 -11.55 -5.44 -1.33
C ASP A 308 -10.10 -5.80 -1.02
N VAL A 309 -9.37 -6.37 -1.99
CA VAL A 309 -7.95 -6.69 -1.83
C VAL A 309 -7.11 -5.45 -1.58
N GLU A 310 -7.35 -4.37 -2.32
CA GLU A 310 -6.65 -3.09 -2.15
C GLU A 310 -6.99 -2.44 -0.80
N ILE A 311 -8.25 -2.54 -0.33
CA ILE A 311 -8.64 -2.08 1.01
C ILE A 311 -7.80 -2.80 2.06
N VAL A 312 -7.75 -4.14 2.01
CA VAL A 312 -7.00 -4.94 2.97
C VAL A 312 -5.51 -4.60 2.91
N GLN A 313 -4.91 -4.53 1.72
CA GLN A 313 -3.48 -4.24 1.57
C GLN A 313 -3.09 -2.84 2.09
N THR A 314 -3.97 -1.86 1.85
CA THR A 314 -3.76 -0.46 2.25
C THR A 314 -4.00 -0.26 3.74
N PHE A 315 -5.18 -0.61 4.25
CA PHE A 315 -5.53 -0.32 5.65
C PHE A 315 -4.75 -1.19 6.64
N SER A 316 -4.35 -2.41 6.23
CA SER A 316 -3.52 -3.27 7.09
C SER A 316 -2.16 -2.66 7.42
N ARG A 317 -1.69 -1.62 6.72
CA ARG A 317 -0.46 -0.91 7.12
C ARG A 317 -0.57 -0.26 8.50
N LEU A 318 -1.80 0.05 8.95
CA LEU A 318 -2.06 0.58 10.28
C LEU A 318 -2.27 -0.49 11.35
N ASN A 319 -2.42 -1.78 10.99
CA ASN A 319 -2.87 -2.80 11.95
C ASN A 319 -1.75 -3.32 12.88
N ARG A 320 -0.50 -2.92 12.66
CA ARG A 320 0.64 -3.30 13.50
C ARG A 320 0.50 -2.69 14.88
N LYS A 321 0.67 -3.52 15.91
CA LYS A 321 0.74 -3.08 17.30
C LYS A 321 2.10 -2.45 17.58
N ALA A 322 2.09 -1.43 18.43
CA ALA A 322 3.27 -0.83 19.04
C ALA A 322 2.90 -0.39 20.47
N PRO A 323 3.86 -0.32 21.41
CA PRO A 323 3.59 0.22 22.74
C PRO A 323 2.97 1.62 22.66
N GLY A 324 1.85 1.83 23.35
CA GLY A 324 1.10 3.09 23.36
C GLY A 324 0.24 3.36 22.12
N LYS A 325 0.16 2.41 21.18
CA LYS A 325 -0.66 2.53 19.98
C LYS A 325 -2.03 1.91 20.19
N ASP A 326 -2.90 2.70 20.82
CA ASP A 326 -4.27 2.30 21.13
C ASP A 326 -5.31 2.98 20.21
N GLU A 327 -4.87 4.02 19.49
CA GLU A 327 -5.67 4.80 18.56
C GLU A 327 -5.10 4.74 17.14
N ILE A 328 -5.99 4.93 16.17
CA ILE A 328 -5.74 4.83 14.73
C ILE A 328 -6.77 5.67 13.99
N PHE A 329 -6.36 6.28 12.87
CA PHE A 329 -7.20 7.18 12.08
C PHE A 329 -7.13 6.82 10.59
N ILE A 330 -8.29 6.69 9.94
CA ILE A 330 -8.43 6.53 8.48
C ILE A 330 -9.43 7.55 7.93
#